data_AF-A0A1G1Z6P0-F1
#
_entry.id   AF-A0A1G1Z6P0-F1
#
_cell.length_a   1.000
_cell.length_b   1.000
_cell.length_c   1.000
_cell.angle_alpha   90.00
_cell.angle_beta   90.00
_cell.angle_gamma   90.00
#
_symmetry.space_group_name_H-M   'P 1'
#
loop_
_entity.id
_entity.type
_entity.pdbx_description
1 polymer ?
#
loop_
_entity_poly.entity_id
_entity_poly.type
_entity_poly.pdbx_seq_one_letter_code
_entity_poly.pdbx_strand_id
1 'polypeptide(L)'
;MHIIKNPFLVFSVCFSVLMLILAVFIGVSAFEGQAGKLIINFDGRGLPVLGEAVSIFSLFGILAAMIAINSVLVFQIYNRERFLSYVLSATTIIVSLLILIATSMVVSMN
;
A
#
# COMPACT_ATOMS: atom_id res chain seq x y z
N MET A 1 -11.62 -18.33 18.21
CA MET A 1 -11.08 -18.35 16.83
C MET A 1 -12.25 -18.37 15.82
N HIS A 2 -13.00 -17.28 15.67
CA HIS A 2 -14.16 -17.21 14.73
C HIS A 2 -13.85 -16.44 13.43
N ILE A 3 -12.70 -15.75 13.35
CA ILE A 3 -12.29 -14.93 12.20
C ILE A 3 -11.82 -15.76 10.99
N ILE A 4 -11.18 -16.90 11.23
CA ILE A 4 -10.70 -17.80 10.17
C ILE A 4 -11.87 -18.39 9.37
N LYS A 5 -13.07 -18.42 9.96
CA LYS A 5 -14.29 -18.88 9.26
C LYS A 5 -14.82 -17.87 8.24
N ASN A 6 -14.34 -16.62 8.23
CA ASN A 6 -14.90 -15.58 7.40
C ASN A 6 -13.96 -15.28 6.21
N PRO A 7 -14.20 -15.89 5.03
CA PRO A 7 -13.23 -15.90 3.93
C PRO A 7 -12.95 -14.50 3.39
N PHE A 8 -13.92 -13.58 3.50
CA PHE A 8 -13.78 -12.21 3.00
C PHE A 8 -12.72 -11.39 3.74
N LEU A 9 -12.62 -11.53 5.07
CA LEU A 9 -11.63 -10.76 5.85
C LEU A 9 -10.21 -11.28 5.61
N VAL A 10 -10.07 -12.60 5.54
CA VAL A 10 -8.79 -13.24 5.19
C VAL A 10 -8.39 -12.86 3.77
N PHE A 11 -9.33 -12.88 2.83
CA PHE A 11 -9.11 -12.44 1.45
C PHE A 11 -8.65 -10.98 1.40
N SER A 12 -9.32 -10.07 2.13
CA SER A 12 -8.95 -8.65 2.17
C SER A 12 -7.53 -8.40 2.64
N VAL A 13 -7.10 -9.09 3.71
CA VAL A 13 -5.74 -8.98 4.23
C VAL A 13 -4.73 -9.58 3.25
N CYS A 14 -4.96 -10.80 2.76
CA CYS A 14 -4.09 -11.44 1.76
C CYS A 14 -3.96 -10.61 0.48
N PHE A 15 -5.07 -10.05 -0.01
CA PHE A 15 -5.08 -9.19 -1.19
C PHE A 15 -4.27 -7.92 -0.97
N SER A 16 -4.45 -7.26 0.18
CA SER A 16 -3.69 -6.06 0.52
C SER A 16 -2.18 -6.33 0.64
N VAL A 17 -1.81 -7.48 1.22
CA VAL A 17 -0.41 -7.93 1.30
C VAL A 17 0.16 -8.21 -0.09
N LEU A 18 -0.61 -8.89 -0.95
CA LEU A 18 -0.20 -9.16 -2.33
C LEU A 18 0.02 -7.84 -3.10
N MET A 19 -0.87 -6.86 -2.94
CA MET A 19 -0.72 -5.54 -3.55
C MET A 19 0.53 -4.81 -3.06
N LEU A 20 0.85 -4.91 -1.76
CA LEU A 20 2.10 -4.39 -1.21
C LEU A 20 3.33 -5.06 -1.83
N ILE A 21 3.33 -6.39 -1.97
CA ILE A 21 4.44 -7.13 -2.60
C ILE A 21 4.63 -6.69 -4.06
N LEU A 22 3.54 -6.56 -4.83
CA LEU A 22 3.59 -6.07 -6.21
C LEU A 22 4.11 -4.63 -6.28
N ALA A 23 3.65 -3.75 -5.39
CA ALA A 23 4.10 -2.35 -5.35
C ALA A 23 5.60 -2.27 -5.05
N VAL A 24 6.10 -3.06 -4.09
CA VAL A 24 7.53 -3.15 -3.78
C VAL A 24 8.32 -3.69 -4.98
N PHE A 25 7.84 -4.75 -5.64
CA PHE A 25 8.51 -5.33 -6.80
C PHE A 25 8.63 -4.33 -7.96
N ILE A 26 7.55 -3.60 -8.25
CA ILE A 26 7.53 -2.55 -9.28
C ILE A 26 8.47 -1.40 -8.88
N GLY A 27 8.41 -0.95 -7.62
CA GLY A 27 9.26 0.13 -7.13
C GLY A 27 10.75 -0.23 -7.20
N VAL A 28 11.13 -1.44 -6.77
CA VAL A 28 12.52 -1.91 -6.77
C VAL A 28 13.05 -2.13 -8.19
N SER A 29 12.25 -2.74 -9.08
CA SER A 29 12.68 -2.98 -10.47
C SER A 29 12.92 -1.67 -11.25
N ALA A 30 12.23 -0.59 -10.89
CA ALA A 30 12.50 0.74 -11.45
C ALA A 30 13.86 1.33 -11.03
N PHE A 31 14.41 0.94 -9.88
CA PHE A 31 15.72 1.42 -9.41
C PHE A 31 16.91 0.74 -10.10
N GLU A 32 16.74 -0.46 -10.68
CA GLU A 32 17.85 -1.21 -11.30
C GLU A 32 18.38 -0.58 -12.62
N GLY A 33 17.73 0.46 -13.16
CA GLY A 33 18.18 1.16 -14.37
C GLY A 33 18.60 2.63 -14.18
N GLN A 34 18.22 3.26 -13.06
CA GLN A 34 18.45 4.68 -12.82
C GLN A 34 19.08 4.89 -11.44
N ALA A 35 20.41 4.93 -11.41
CA ALA A 35 21.17 5.28 -10.21
C ALA A 35 20.86 6.72 -9.78
N GLY A 36 19.86 6.88 -8.90
CA GLY A 36 19.79 7.99 -7.94
C GLY A 36 18.92 9.19 -8.29
N LYS A 37 18.06 9.16 -9.31
CA LYS A 37 17.11 10.25 -9.54
C LYS A 37 15.77 9.74 -10.04
N LEU A 38 14.82 9.66 -9.12
CA LEU A 38 13.45 9.30 -9.41
C LEU A 38 12.63 10.59 -9.36
N ILE A 39 12.72 11.40 -10.41
CA ILE A 39 12.22 12.78 -10.38
C ILE A 39 10.77 12.82 -10.80
N ILE A 40 9.87 12.90 -9.83
CA ILE A 40 8.52 13.40 -10.11
C ILE A 40 8.53 14.92 -9.92
N ASN A 41 8.60 15.66 -11.02
CA ASN A 41 8.41 17.10 -11.06
C ASN A 41 6.93 17.41 -11.29
N PHE A 42 6.19 17.71 -10.22
CA PHE A 42 4.81 18.24 -10.30
C PHE A 42 4.75 19.78 -10.34
N ASP A 43 5.89 20.47 -10.38
CA ASP A 43 5.96 21.93 -10.41
C ASP A 43 6.97 22.42 -11.46
N GLY A 44 6.65 23.51 -12.15
CA GLY A 44 7.50 24.18 -13.15
C GLY A 44 8.78 24.79 -12.57
N ARG A 45 9.05 24.56 -11.26
CA ARG A 45 10.20 25.05 -10.49
C ARG A 45 11.21 23.97 -10.11
N GLY A 46 11.00 22.71 -10.51
CA GLY A 46 12.04 21.67 -10.41
C GLY A 46 12.34 21.17 -8.98
N LEU A 47 11.43 21.36 -8.02
CA LEU A 47 11.52 20.78 -6.68
C LEU A 47 10.85 19.40 -6.69
N PRO A 48 11.60 18.30 -6.47
CA PRO A 48 11.05 16.97 -6.61
C PRO A 48 10.29 16.56 -5.34
N VAL A 49 8.96 16.50 -5.40
CA VAL A 49 8.08 16.19 -4.24
C VAL A 49 8.19 14.73 -3.81
N LEU A 50 8.54 13.82 -4.74
CA LEU A 50 8.76 12.39 -4.48
C LEU A 50 10.14 11.91 -4.99
N GLY A 51 11.11 12.82 -5.07
CA GLY A 51 12.36 12.70 -5.83
C GLY A 51 13.34 11.57 -5.47
N GLU A 52 13.27 11.10 -4.22
CA GLU A 52 14.28 10.23 -3.65
C GLU A 52 13.74 8.82 -3.46
N ALA A 53 14.61 7.83 -3.71
CA ALA A 53 14.32 6.43 -3.44
C ALA A 53 13.78 6.20 -2.02
N VAL A 54 14.31 6.97 -1.07
CA VAL A 54 13.89 6.98 0.34
C VAL A 54 12.39 7.29 0.50
N SER A 55 11.83 8.19 -0.32
CA SER A 55 10.41 8.53 -0.28
C SER A 55 9.52 7.38 -0.73
N ILE A 56 9.90 6.61 -1.77
CA ILE A 56 9.17 5.40 -2.18
C ILE A 56 9.24 4.33 -1.08
N PHE A 57 10.42 4.07 -0.53
CA PHE A 57 10.55 3.08 0.54
C PHE A 57 9.75 3.47 1.79
N SER A 58 9.64 4.77 2.09
CA SER A 58 8.79 5.26 3.17
C SER A 58 7.30 5.01 2.91
N LEU A 59 6.83 5.14 1.66
CA LEU A 59 5.46 4.82 1.28
C LEU A 59 5.14 3.33 1.49
N PHE A 60 6.07 2.43 1.16
CA PHE A 60 5.90 1.01 1.44
C PHE A 60 5.84 0.71 2.94
N GLY A 61 6.68 1.39 3.74
CA GLY A 61 6.65 1.29 5.20
C GLY A 61 5.31 1.75 5.80
N ILE A 62 4.78 2.87 5.33
CA ILE A 62 3.46 3.38 5.76
C ILE A 62 2.35 2.41 5.37
N LEU A 63 2.37 1.88 4.13
CA LEU A 63 1.38 0.89 3.68
C LEU A 63 1.44 -0.38 4.54
N ALA A 64 2.64 -0.89 4.83
CA ALA A 64 2.83 -2.06 5.68
C ALA A 64 2.28 -1.82 7.10
N ALA A 65 2.59 -0.67 7.69
CA ALA A 65 2.07 -0.28 9.01
C ALA A 65 0.54 -0.18 9.01
N MET A 66 -0.07 0.44 7.98
CA MET A 66 -1.52 0.51 7.85
C MET A 66 -2.16 -0.88 7.74
N ILE A 67 -1.60 -1.78 6.92
CA ILE A 67 -2.12 -3.15 6.79
C ILE A 67 -2.03 -3.88 8.13
N ALA A 68 -0.93 -3.75 8.86
CA ALA A 68 -0.76 -4.38 10.16
C ALA A 68 -1.77 -3.84 11.19
N ILE A 69 -1.87 -2.51 11.31
CA ILE A 69 -2.81 -1.84 12.22
C ILE A 69 -4.26 -2.20 11.89
N ASN A 70 -4.65 -2.11 10.61
CA ASN A 70 -6.00 -2.46 10.18
C ASN A 70 -6.31 -3.94 10.39
N SER A 71 -5.34 -4.84 10.23
CA SER A 71 -5.53 -6.28 10.50
C SER A 71 -5.79 -6.53 11.98
N VAL A 72 -5.06 -5.85 12.88
CA VAL A 72 -5.28 -5.95 14.33
C VAL A 72 -6.63 -5.34 14.73
N LEU A 73 -6.99 -4.19 14.16
CA LEU A 73 -8.28 -3.53 14.40
C LEU A 73 -9.45 -4.39 13.94
N VAL A 74 -9.38 -4.95 12.73
CA VAL A 74 -10.35 -5.90 12.21
C VAL A 74 -10.49 -7.09 13.16
N PHE A 75 -9.37 -7.61 13.70
CA PHE A 75 -9.41 -8.72 14.63
C PHE A 75 -10.16 -8.40 15.93
N GLN A 76 -9.91 -7.23 16.53
CA GLN A 76 -10.58 -6.82 17.76
C GLN A 76 -12.05 -6.42 17.53
N ILE A 77 -12.33 -5.68 16.46
CA ILE A 77 -13.65 -5.13 16.16
C ILE A 77 -14.59 -6.19 15.62
N TYR A 78 -14.11 -7.21 14.90
CA TYR A 78 -14.98 -8.25 14.32
C TYR A 78 -15.86 -8.96 15.36
N ASN A 79 -15.33 -9.12 16.58
CA ASN A 79 -16.07 -9.79 17.66
C ASN A 79 -17.15 -8.89 18.28
N ARG A 80 -17.07 -7.57 18.06
CA ARG A 80 -17.99 -6.56 18.61
C ARG A 80 -18.98 -6.06 17.55
N GLU A 81 -18.49 -5.70 16.37
CA GLU A 81 -19.28 -5.16 15.27
C GLU A 81 -18.80 -5.67 13.90
N ARG A 82 -19.58 -6.57 13.30
CA ARG A 82 -19.25 -7.18 12.00
C ARG A 82 -19.27 -6.17 10.85
N PHE A 83 -20.24 -5.24 10.83
CA PHE A 83 -20.37 -4.25 9.76
C PHE A 83 -19.14 -3.34 9.67
N LEU A 84 -18.70 -2.80 10.81
CA LEU A 84 -17.54 -1.93 10.88
C LEU A 84 -16.26 -2.63 10.39
N SER A 85 -16.11 -3.91 10.75
CA SER A 85 -14.99 -4.74 10.30
C SER A 85 -14.95 -4.92 8.77
N TYR A 86 -16.10 -5.06 8.10
CA TYR A 86 -16.15 -5.15 6.64
C TYR A 86 -15.78 -3.83 5.97
N VAL A 87 -16.26 -2.70 6.50
CA VAL A 87 -15.91 -1.36 6.00
C VAL A 87 -14.39 -1.14 6.10
N LEU A 88 -13.80 -1.45 7.26
CA LEU A 88 -12.36 -1.31 7.50
C LEU A 88 -11.53 -2.16 6.54
N SER A 89 -11.93 -3.41 6.31
CA SER A 89 -11.31 -4.29 5.30
C SER A 89 -11.44 -3.75 3.87
N ALA A 90 -12.60 -3.23 3.50
CA ALA A 90 -12.82 -2.64 2.17
C ALA A 90 -11.94 -1.40 1.96
N THR A 91 -11.85 -0.51 2.94
CA THR A 91 -10.97 0.67 2.89
C THR A 91 -9.52 0.26 2.74
N THR A 92 -9.07 -0.78 3.44
CA THR A 92 -7.68 -1.26 3.35
C THR A 92 -7.35 -1.73 1.92
N ILE A 93 -8.27 -2.44 1.26
CA ILE A 93 -8.13 -2.84 -0.14
C ILE A 93 -8.01 -1.61 -1.05
N ILE A 94 -8.91 -0.62 -0.90
CA ILE A 94 -8.90 0.59 -1.73
C ILE A 94 -7.58 1.35 -1.59
N VAL A 95 -7.11 1.53 -0.34
CA VAL A 95 -5.83 2.20 -0.07
C VAL A 95 -4.66 1.45 -0.69
N SER A 96 -4.64 0.11 -0.58
CA SER A 96 -3.59 -0.70 -1.20
C SER A 96 -3.56 -0.58 -2.72
N LEU A 97 -4.73 -0.52 -3.37
CA LEU A 97 -4.87 -0.28 -4.81
C LEU A 97 -4.37 1.11 -5.22
N LEU A 98 -4.74 2.15 -4.47
CA LEU A 98 -4.29 3.52 -4.75
C LEU A 98 -2.76 3.63 -4.67
N ILE A 99 -2.13 2.95 -3.71
CA ILE A 99 -0.67 2.97 -3.57
C ILE A 99 0.01 2.20 -4.70
N LEU A 100 -0.57 1.08 -5.16
CA LEU A 100 -0.06 0.39 -6.34
C LEU A 100 -0.15 1.27 -7.59
N ILE A 101 -1.28 1.93 -7.81
CA ILE A 101 -1.48 2.85 -8.94
C ILE A 101 -0.48 4.01 -8.86
N ALA A 102 -0.34 4.63 -7.69
CA ALA A 102 0.62 5.70 -7.48
C ALA A 102 2.05 5.24 -7.80
N THR A 103 2.47 4.10 -7.25
CA THR A 103 3.81 3.53 -7.50
C THR A 103 4.03 3.21 -8.97
N SER A 104 3.04 2.64 -9.66
CA SER A 104 3.11 2.35 -11.10
C SER A 104 3.25 3.62 -11.93
N MET A 105 2.48 4.67 -11.60
CA MET A 105 2.57 5.97 -12.27
C MET A 105 3.94 6.60 -12.07
N VAL A 106 4.49 6.53 -10.85
CA VAL A 106 5.84 7.01 -10.53
C VAL A 106 6.88 6.32 -11.41
N VAL A 107 6.80 4.99 -11.53
CA VAL A 107 7.73 4.22 -12.35
C VAL A 107 7.56 4.52 -13.85
N SER A 108 6.33 4.68 -14.35
CA SER A 108 6.08 4.95 -15.76
C SER A 108 6.55 6.34 -16.23
N MET A 109 6.62 7.31 -15.33
CA MET A 109 7.08 8.67 -15.64
C MET A 109 8.61 8.82 -15.63
N ASN A 110 9.31 7.78 -15.17
CA ASN A 110 10.74 7.77 -14.93
C ASN A 110 11.44 6.92 -15.99
#